data_AF-A0A3R9VFJ0-F1
#
_entry.id   AF-A0A3R9VFJ0-F1
#
_cell.length_a   1.000
_cell.length_b   1.000
_cell.length_c   1.000
_cell.angle_alpha   90.00
_cell.angle_beta   90.00
_cell.angle_gamma   90.00
#
_symmetry.space_group_name_H-M   'P 1'
#
loop_
_entity.id
_entity.type
_entity.pdbx_description
1 polymer ?
#
loop_
_entity_poly.entity_id
_entity_poly.type
_entity_poly.pdbx_seq_one_letter_code
_entity_poly.pdbx_strand_id
1 'polypeptide(L)'
;MTQPAAAETGGPAPVPAGSPEPDPDGTTTRTDESHAVPMAVGMVMALTGASARTARAIVSATAATAGLSVPEVAHTLVTRGLPVTGRVGRALRQSVRLARSTPGGAPVPVLRLAPDRGYTAKVLDRFLACHAVAATTPSDEEAQRALDDAAYTLCVLMARRTPKEAVRAARRYLAATQAPDPGPGRDPGRAAEPASAPAPAPAPVSAPRP
;
A
#
# COMPACT_ATOMS: atom_id res chain seq x y z
N MET A 1 -30.96 -38.34 82.95
CA MET A 1 -31.69 -37.73 81.83
C MET A 1 -31.07 -38.28 80.54
N THR A 2 -31.50 -39.45 80.09
CA THR A 2 -32.60 -39.69 79.12
C THR A 2 -32.05 -39.76 77.68
N GLN A 3 -31.84 -41.00 77.20
CA GLN A 3 -31.98 -41.43 75.79
C GLN A 3 -33.46 -41.22 75.35
N PRO A 4 -33.90 -41.27 74.06
CA PRO A 4 -33.41 -42.16 72.98
C PRO A 4 -33.59 -41.68 71.49
N ALA A 5 -33.26 -42.60 70.56
CA ALA A 5 -33.93 -42.92 69.26
C ALA A 5 -33.94 -41.85 68.13
N ALA A 6 -33.99 -42.16 66.82
CA ALA A 6 -34.22 -43.36 66.02
C ALA A 6 -33.48 -43.14 64.67
N ALA A 7 -32.80 -44.14 64.11
CA ALA A 7 -33.28 -44.96 62.98
C ALA A 7 -33.98 -44.17 61.87
N GLU A 8 -33.35 -44.04 60.70
CA GLU A 8 -34.04 -44.26 59.43
C GLU A 8 -33.12 -44.89 58.38
N THR A 9 -33.70 -45.92 57.78
CA THR A 9 -33.24 -46.79 56.72
C THR A 9 -33.45 -46.10 55.38
N GLY A 10 -32.42 -45.98 54.55
CA GLY A 10 -32.55 -45.49 53.18
C GLY A 10 -31.56 -46.22 52.28
N GLY A 11 -32.03 -47.24 51.56
CA GLY A 11 -31.22 -48.08 50.69
C GLY A 11 -30.63 -47.34 49.47
N PRO A 12 -29.67 -47.97 48.76
CA PRO A 12 -29.07 -47.40 47.57
C PRO A 12 -30.06 -47.41 46.40
N ALA A 13 -30.50 -46.22 45.99
CA ALA A 13 -31.23 -46.02 44.76
C ALA A 13 -30.25 -46.00 43.56
N PRO A 14 -30.68 -46.51 42.39
CA PRO A 14 -29.81 -46.86 41.27
C PRO A 14 -29.28 -45.65 40.50
N VAL A 15 -28.05 -45.84 40.01
CA VAL A 15 -27.39 -45.09 38.95
C VAL A 15 -28.35 -44.76 37.79
N PRO A 16 -28.48 -43.49 37.38
CA PRO A 16 -28.69 -43.16 35.99
C PRO A 16 -27.32 -42.99 35.32
N ALA A 17 -27.04 -43.93 34.43
CA ALA A 17 -26.04 -43.81 33.38
C ALA A 17 -26.20 -42.48 32.61
N GLY A 18 -25.06 -41.95 32.15
CA GLY A 18 -25.05 -40.83 31.21
C GLY A 18 -24.21 -39.65 31.67
N SER A 19 -22.95 -39.89 32.05
CA SER A 19 -21.94 -38.90 31.67
C SER A 19 -21.95 -38.83 30.15
N PRO A 20 -22.09 -37.66 29.52
CA PRO A 20 -21.83 -37.54 28.09
C PRO A 20 -20.35 -37.89 27.90
N GLU A 21 -20.10 -39.10 27.38
CA GLU A 21 -18.86 -39.40 26.71
C GLU A 21 -18.60 -38.28 25.71
N PRO A 22 -17.46 -37.56 25.78
CA PRO A 22 -17.07 -36.72 24.68
C PRO A 22 -16.83 -37.62 23.48
N ASP A 23 -17.73 -37.52 22.49
CA ASP A 23 -17.56 -38.12 21.16
C ASP A 23 -16.09 -37.97 20.71
N PRO A 24 -15.34 -39.07 20.53
CA PRO A 24 -13.99 -39.02 19.99
C PRO A 24 -13.97 -38.81 18.47
N ASP A 25 -15.14 -38.69 17.83
CA ASP A 25 -15.27 -38.50 16.38
C ASP A 25 -15.18 -37.01 15.97
N GLY A 26 -13.95 -36.51 16.08
CA GLY A 26 -13.20 -35.57 15.21
C GLY A 26 -13.85 -34.86 14.01
N THR A 27 -15.11 -34.43 14.07
CA THR A 27 -15.82 -33.91 12.88
C THR A 27 -16.28 -32.45 13.03
N THR A 28 -16.31 -31.89 14.24
CA THR A 28 -16.70 -30.49 14.45
C THR A 28 -15.57 -29.49 14.18
N THR A 29 -14.30 -29.91 14.25
CA THR A 29 -13.16 -29.04 13.91
C THR A 29 -12.97 -28.82 12.42
N ARG A 30 -13.40 -29.78 11.57
CA ARG A 30 -13.09 -29.75 10.14
C ARG A 30 -13.81 -28.63 9.38
N THR A 31 -15.03 -28.30 9.79
CA THR A 31 -15.82 -27.24 9.16
C THR A 31 -15.34 -25.85 9.60
N ASP A 32 -14.86 -25.72 10.84
CA ASP A 32 -14.32 -24.47 11.39
C ASP A 32 -12.95 -24.13 10.76
N GLU A 33 -12.09 -25.13 10.54
CA GLU A 33 -10.81 -24.97 9.83
C GLU A 33 -10.98 -24.49 8.38
N SER A 34 -12.06 -24.92 7.71
CA SER A 34 -12.35 -24.58 6.32
C SER A 34 -12.66 -23.09 6.13
N HIS A 35 -13.24 -22.44 7.15
CA HIS A 35 -13.53 -21.00 7.14
C HIS A 35 -12.44 -20.14 7.79
N ALA A 36 -11.55 -20.73 8.58
CA ALA A 36 -10.49 -20.00 9.27
C ALA A 36 -9.53 -19.28 8.31
N VAL A 37 -9.10 -19.95 7.23
CA VAL A 37 -8.16 -19.37 6.25
C VAL A 37 -8.72 -18.13 5.54
N PRO A 38 -9.93 -18.16 4.92
CA PRO A 38 -10.48 -16.96 4.30
C PRO A 38 -10.74 -15.83 5.30
N MET A 39 -11.15 -16.13 6.55
CA MET A 39 -11.33 -15.11 7.60
C MET A 39 -10.01 -14.47 8.02
N ALA A 40 -8.96 -15.27 8.24
CA ALA A 40 -7.62 -14.77 8.57
C ALA A 40 -7.04 -13.91 7.44
N VAL A 41 -7.24 -14.31 6.18
CA VAL A 41 -6.87 -13.50 5.01
C VAL A 41 -7.63 -12.17 5.02
N GLY A 42 -8.94 -12.17 5.28
CA GLY A 42 -9.76 -10.97 5.40
C GLY A 42 -9.27 -10.01 6.50
N MET A 43 -8.94 -10.54 7.68
CA MET A 43 -8.36 -9.75 8.79
C MET A 43 -7.02 -9.11 8.40
N VAL A 44 -6.13 -9.87 7.76
CA VAL A 44 -4.84 -9.35 7.30
C VAL A 44 -5.04 -8.27 6.24
N MET A 45 -5.98 -8.44 5.32
CA MET A 45 -6.34 -7.41 4.33
C MET A 45 -6.81 -6.12 5.01
N ALA A 46 -7.75 -6.21 5.94
CA ALA A 46 -8.31 -5.05 6.65
C ALA A 46 -7.21 -4.25 7.39
N LEU A 47 -6.23 -4.94 7.97
CA LEU A 47 -5.17 -4.30 8.77
C LEU A 47 -4.00 -3.76 7.94
N THR A 48 -3.77 -4.32 6.75
CA THR A 48 -2.59 -3.97 5.94
C THR A 48 -2.93 -3.18 4.69
N GLY A 49 -4.20 -3.15 4.27
CA GLY A 49 -4.62 -2.64 2.96
C GLY A 49 -4.11 -3.49 1.78
N ALA A 50 -3.58 -4.68 2.04
CA ALA A 50 -2.99 -5.53 1.02
C ALA A 50 -4.06 -6.31 0.22
N SER A 51 -3.70 -6.74 -1.00
CA SER A 51 -4.56 -7.62 -1.79
C SER A 51 -4.75 -9.00 -1.13
N ALA A 52 -5.81 -9.72 -1.48
CA ALA A 52 -6.03 -11.10 -1.01
C ALA A 52 -4.85 -12.04 -1.32
N ARG A 53 -4.19 -11.87 -2.47
CA ARG A 53 -2.99 -12.64 -2.85
C ARG A 53 -1.83 -12.36 -1.91
N THR A 54 -1.58 -11.08 -1.61
CA THR A 54 -0.52 -10.65 -0.68
C THR A 54 -0.84 -11.10 0.75
N ALA A 55 -2.09 -10.99 1.18
CA ALA A 55 -2.53 -11.46 2.49
C ALA A 55 -2.36 -12.98 2.65
N ARG A 56 -2.71 -13.78 1.63
CA ARG A 56 -2.41 -15.22 1.60
C ARG A 56 -0.91 -15.50 1.72
N ALA A 57 -0.08 -14.79 0.96
CA ALA A 57 1.37 -14.94 1.04
C ALA A 57 1.92 -14.60 2.43
N ILE A 58 1.39 -13.55 3.08
CA ILE A 58 1.76 -13.19 4.46
C ILE A 58 1.38 -14.30 5.45
N VAL A 59 0.17 -14.86 5.34
CA VAL A 59 -0.27 -15.97 6.20
C VAL A 59 0.60 -17.21 5.98
N SER A 60 0.87 -17.59 4.73
CA SER A 60 1.75 -18.73 4.40
C SER A 60 3.19 -18.53 4.90
N ALA A 61 3.76 -17.34 4.72
CA ALA A 61 5.11 -17.03 5.23
C ALA A 61 5.16 -17.06 6.77
N THR A 62 4.08 -16.61 7.42
CA THR A 62 3.94 -16.66 8.88
C THR A 62 3.90 -18.10 9.38
N ALA A 63 3.14 -18.98 8.71
CA ALA A 63 3.08 -20.41 9.00
C ALA A 63 4.46 -21.07 8.86
N ALA A 64 5.14 -20.84 7.75
CA ALA A 64 6.50 -21.34 7.51
C ALA A 64 7.49 -20.88 8.59
N THR A 65 7.45 -19.60 8.97
CA THR A 65 8.36 -19.04 9.99
C THR A 65 8.03 -19.53 11.40
N ALA A 66 6.75 -19.82 11.68
CA ALA A 66 6.30 -20.35 12.97
C ALA A 66 6.49 -21.87 13.10
N GLY A 67 6.79 -22.58 12.01
CA GLY A 67 6.83 -24.04 11.97
C GLY A 67 5.44 -24.67 12.14
N LEU A 68 4.39 -23.98 11.71
CA LEU A 68 2.99 -24.40 11.81
C LEU A 68 2.38 -24.54 10.43
N SER A 69 1.26 -25.25 10.32
CA SER A 69 0.47 -25.28 9.11
C SER A 69 -0.32 -23.97 8.93
N VAL A 70 -0.70 -23.68 7.67
CA VAL A 70 -1.54 -22.52 7.32
C VAL A 70 -2.89 -22.52 8.05
N PRO A 71 -3.67 -23.62 8.11
CA PRO A 71 -4.94 -23.64 8.84
C PRO A 71 -4.77 -23.42 10.35
N GLU A 72 -3.72 -23.97 10.98
CA GLU A 72 -3.44 -23.71 12.40
C GLU A 72 -3.15 -22.22 12.67
N VAL A 73 -2.33 -21.59 11.84
CA VAL A 73 -2.09 -20.14 11.96
C VAL A 73 -3.36 -19.35 11.73
N ALA A 74 -4.17 -19.70 10.73
CA ALA A 74 -5.42 -19.03 10.45
C ALA A 74 -6.42 -19.15 11.61
N HIS A 75 -6.58 -20.35 12.17
CA HIS A 75 -7.42 -20.60 13.32
C HIS A 75 -6.95 -19.79 14.53
N THR A 76 -5.63 -19.72 14.79
CA THR A 76 -5.11 -18.88 15.89
C THR A 76 -5.34 -17.39 15.67
N LEU A 77 -5.27 -16.89 14.43
CA LEU A 77 -5.55 -15.49 14.11
C LEU A 77 -7.02 -15.13 14.32
N VAL A 78 -7.93 -16.03 13.95
CA VAL A 78 -9.37 -15.82 14.07
C VAL A 78 -9.83 -15.92 15.53
N THR A 79 -9.40 -16.95 16.26
CA THR A 79 -9.91 -17.24 17.62
C THR A 79 -9.33 -16.36 18.70
N ARG A 80 -8.03 -16.00 18.61
CA ARG A 80 -7.37 -15.15 19.61
C ARG A 80 -7.35 -13.66 19.22
N GLY A 81 -7.70 -13.34 17.98
CA GLY A 81 -7.54 -12.01 17.43
C GLY A 81 -6.07 -11.56 17.38
N LEU A 82 -5.85 -10.33 16.92
CA LEU A 82 -4.59 -9.63 17.09
C LEU A 82 -4.66 -8.77 18.36
N PRO A 83 -3.59 -8.69 19.17
CA PRO A 83 -2.24 -9.19 18.90
C PRO A 83 -2.01 -10.64 19.33
N VAL A 84 -1.71 -11.52 18.38
CA VAL A 84 -1.24 -12.88 18.66
C VAL A 84 0.07 -12.77 19.45
N THR A 85 0.08 -13.18 20.72
CA THR A 85 1.30 -13.20 21.55
C THR A 85 2.10 -14.48 21.26
N GLY A 86 3.43 -14.41 21.35
CA GLY A 86 4.34 -15.54 21.09
C GLY A 86 5.00 -15.56 19.70
N ARG A 87 5.38 -16.76 19.23
CA ARG A 87 6.15 -16.95 17.98
C ARG A 87 5.38 -16.51 16.74
N VAL A 88 4.08 -16.84 16.65
CA VAL A 88 3.21 -16.49 15.51
C VAL A 88 3.06 -14.98 15.33
N GLY A 89 2.91 -14.22 16.43
CA GLY A 89 2.86 -12.76 16.35
C GLY A 89 4.15 -12.10 15.88
N ARG A 90 5.31 -12.63 16.29
CA ARG A 90 6.62 -12.16 15.80
C ARG A 90 6.81 -12.47 14.32
N ALA A 91 6.50 -13.70 13.90
CA ALA A 91 6.52 -14.12 12.51
C ALA A 91 5.60 -13.26 11.64
N LEU A 92 4.38 -12.99 12.08
CA LEU A 92 3.43 -12.15 11.33
C LEU A 92 3.94 -10.72 11.17
N ARG A 93 4.42 -10.09 12.24
CA ARG A 93 5.00 -8.73 12.17
C ARG A 93 6.21 -8.67 11.24
N GLN A 94 7.05 -9.70 11.25
CA GLN A 94 8.20 -9.81 10.36
C GLN A 94 7.75 -9.98 8.90
N SER A 95 6.81 -10.88 8.61
CA SER A 95 6.25 -11.09 7.28
C SER A 95 5.57 -9.84 6.71
N VAL A 96 4.78 -9.12 7.51
CA VAL A 96 4.17 -7.84 7.11
C VAL A 96 5.23 -6.78 6.83
N ARG A 97 6.28 -6.69 7.67
CA ARG A 97 7.38 -5.75 7.46
C ARG A 97 8.14 -6.06 6.18
N LEU A 98 8.44 -7.33 5.91
CA LEU A 98 9.07 -7.78 4.67
C LEU A 98 8.18 -7.48 3.46
N ALA A 99 6.88 -7.80 3.53
CA ALA A 99 5.94 -7.50 2.45
C ALA A 99 5.84 -6.00 2.13
N ARG A 100 5.95 -5.13 3.15
CA ARG A 100 6.02 -3.66 2.96
C ARG A 100 7.37 -3.19 2.44
N SER A 101 8.43 -3.95 2.69
CA SER A 101 9.80 -3.59 2.33
C SER A 101 10.22 -4.13 0.97
N THR A 102 9.50 -5.09 0.38
CA THR A 102 9.78 -5.62 -0.95
C THR A 102 9.19 -4.70 -2.03
N PRO A 103 10.01 -3.93 -2.77
CA PRO A 103 9.54 -3.17 -3.91
C PRO A 103 9.55 -4.12 -5.12
N GLY A 104 8.55 -5.00 -5.23
CA GLY A 104 8.64 -6.07 -6.23
C GLY A 104 7.36 -6.82 -6.60
N GLY A 105 6.18 -6.42 -6.13
CA GLY A 105 4.94 -6.85 -6.74
C GLY A 105 4.63 -5.92 -7.91
N ALA A 106 4.44 -6.46 -9.12
CA ALA A 106 4.00 -5.68 -10.27
C ALA A 106 2.84 -4.75 -9.82
N PRO A 107 2.97 -3.43 -10.02
CA PRO A 107 1.97 -2.51 -9.54
C PRO A 107 0.66 -2.91 -10.20
N VAL A 108 -0.30 -3.36 -9.39
CA VAL A 108 -1.69 -3.03 -9.70
C VAL A 108 -1.66 -1.54 -9.95
N PRO A 109 -2.18 -1.01 -11.07
CA PRO A 109 -2.37 0.41 -11.19
C PRO A 109 -3.41 0.77 -10.13
N VAL A 110 -2.95 0.96 -8.89
CA VAL A 110 -3.43 2.05 -8.09
C VAL A 110 -3.36 3.21 -9.06
N LEU A 111 -4.53 3.66 -9.52
CA LEU A 111 -4.66 4.97 -10.10
C LEU A 111 -3.87 5.86 -9.14
N ARG A 112 -2.63 6.19 -9.51
CA ARG A 112 -1.79 7.06 -8.71
C ARG A 112 -2.54 8.35 -8.82
N LEU A 113 -3.30 8.66 -7.77
CA LEU A 113 -3.89 9.98 -7.58
C LEU A 113 -2.70 10.92 -7.54
N ALA A 114 -2.36 11.43 -8.71
CA ALA A 114 -1.32 12.42 -8.85
C ALA A 114 -1.95 13.72 -8.33
N PRO A 115 -1.20 14.48 -7.52
CA PRO A 115 -1.71 15.75 -7.01
C PRO A 115 -2.02 16.67 -8.19
N ASP A 116 -3.09 17.48 -8.08
CA ASP A 116 -3.42 18.42 -9.14
C ASP A 116 -2.22 19.31 -9.49
N ARG A 117 -1.91 19.41 -10.78
CA ARG A 117 -0.71 20.12 -11.25
C ARG A 117 -0.82 21.62 -11.06
N GLY A 118 -2.00 22.18 -11.35
CA GLY A 118 -2.24 23.62 -11.21
C GLY A 118 -2.12 24.06 -9.76
N TYR A 119 -2.69 23.29 -8.85
CA TYR A 119 -2.57 23.48 -7.41
C TYR A 119 -1.12 23.31 -6.94
N THR A 120 -0.42 22.27 -7.41
CA THR A 120 1.00 22.05 -7.06
C THR A 120 1.88 23.22 -7.51
N ALA A 121 1.65 23.76 -8.71
CA ALA A 121 2.37 24.94 -9.20
C ALA A 121 2.10 26.18 -8.33
N LYS A 122 0.83 26.47 -8.02
CA LYS A 122 0.45 27.59 -7.14
C LYS A 122 1.10 27.52 -5.77
N VAL A 123 1.14 26.32 -5.16
CA VAL A 123 1.78 26.12 -3.85
C VAL A 123 3.30 26.30 -3.96
N LEU A 124 3.93 25.81 -5.03
CA LEU A 124 5.37 25.99 -5.27
C LEU A 124 5.74 27.47 -5.44
N ASP A 125 4.96 28.23 -6.20
CA ASP A 125 5.18 29.67 -6.40
C ASP A 125 5.01 30.44 -5.10
N ARG A 126 3.97 30.12 -4.31
CA ARG A 126 3.76 30.69 -2.98
C ARG A 126 4.93 30.39 -2.05
N PHE A 127 5.43 29.15 -2.02
CA PHE A 127 6.60 28.78 -1.22
C PHE A 127 7.82 29.64 -1.59
N LEU A 128 8.11 29.81 -2.88
CA LEU A 128 9.27 30.59 -3.33
C LEU A 128 9.12 32.09 -3.00
N ALA A 129 7.91 32.64 -3.13
CA ALA A 129 7.62 34.02 -2.76
C ALA A 129 7.79 34.26 -1.25
N CYS A 130 7.20 33.40 -0.41
CA CYS A 130 7.34 33.48 1.05
C CYS A 130 8.80 33.29 1.48
N HIS A 131 9.55 32.39 0.82
CA HIS A 131 10.96 32.18 1.11
C HIS A 131 11.81 33.42 0.80
N ALA A 132 11.49 34.15 -0.28
CA ALA A 132 12.18 35.41 -0.60
C ALA A 132 11.90 36.48 0.46
N VAL A 133 10.65 36.63 0.90
CA VAL A 133 10.26 37.61 1.94
C VAL A 133 10.88 37.26 3.29
N ALA A 134 10.82 35.99 3.72
CA ALA A 134 11.43 35.54 4.97
C ALA A 134 12.96 35.71 4.97
N ALA A 135 13.60 35.59 3.80
CA ALA A 135 15.03 35.86 3.66
C ALA A 135 15.39 37.35 3.77
N THR A 136 14.50 38.27 3.37
CA THR A 136 14.71 39.72 3.50
C THR A 136 14.30 40.26 4.87
N THR A 137 13.30 39.65 5.50
CA THR A 137 12.71 40.12 6.76
C THR A 137 12.55 38.94 7.73
N PRO A 138 13.63 38.49 8.40
CA PRO A 138 13.60 37.29 9.23
C PRO A 138 12.80 37.45 10.53
N SER A 139 12.43 38.68 10.90
CA SER A 139 11.60 38.96 12.08
C SER A 139 10.10 39.03 11.78
N ASP A 140 9.71 38.86 10.51
CA ASP A 140 8.30 38.79 10.12
C ASP A 140 7.74 37.38 10.39
N GLU A 141 7.06 37.23 11.51
CA GLU A 141 6.45 35.96 11.93
C GLU A 141 5.34 35.49 10.99
N GLU A 142 4.63 36.41 10.34
CA GLU A 142 3.57 36.06 9.39
C GLU A 142 4.16 35.48 8.11
N ALA A 143 5.24 36.07 7.60
CA ALA A 143 5.99 35.53 6.46
C ALA A 143 6.59 34.16 6.77
N GLN A 144 7.12 33.96 7.97
CA GLN A 144 7.67 32.67 8.40
C GLN A 144 6.58 31.60 8.50
N ARG A 145 5.41 31.93 9.07
CA ARG A 145 4.26 31.02 9.14
C ARG A 145 3.74 30.64 7.76
N ALA A 146 3.62 31.60 6.86
CA ALA A 146 3.19 31.35 5.48
C ALA A 146 4.18 30.46 4.71
N LEU A 147 5.49 30.61 4.97
CA LEU A 147 6.53 29.74 4.42
C LEU A 147 6.38 28.31 4.94
N ASP A 148 6.18 28.13 6.24
CA ASP A 148 6.03 26.81 6.87
C ASP A 148 4.75 26.08 6.40
N ASP A 149 3.63 26.80 6.24
CA ASP A 149 2.38 26.24 5.72
C ASP A 149 2.54 25.76 4.27
N ALA A 150 3.22 26.56 3.42
CA ALA A 150 3.50 26.18 2.04
C ALA A 150 4.48 24.99 1.98
N ALA A 151 5.48 24.96 2.86
CA ALA A 151 6.43 23.85 2.98
C ALA A 151 5.74 22.54 3.39
N TYR A 152 4.86 22.59 4.41
CA TYR A 152 4.08 21.44 4.86
C TYR A 152 3.18 20.91 3.74
N THR A 153 2.49 21.80 3.03
CA THR A 153 1.65 21.44 1.90
C THR A 153 2.45 20.72 0.80
N LEU A 154 3.63 21.22 0.43
CA LEU A 154 4.50 20.54 -0.54
C LEU A 154 4.98 19.17 -0.05
N CYS A 155 5.34 19.05 1.23
CA CYS A 155 5.74 17.78 1.83
C CYS A 155 4.64 16.71 1.71
N VAL A 156 3.39 17.08 2.00
CA VAL A 156 2.23 16.19 1.86
C VAL A 156 1.98 15.84 0.40
N LEU A 157 1.87 16.83 -0.49
CA LEU A 157 1.58 16.60 -1.91
C LEU A 157 2.63 15.70 -2.59
N MET A 158 3.91 15.89 -2.24
CA MET A 158 5.02 15.15 -2.84
C MET A 158 5.42 13.89 -2.06
N ALA A 159 4.73 13.60 -0.95
CA ALA A 159 5.03 12.51 -0.02
C ALA A 159 6.51 12.50 0.42
N ARG A 160 7.03 13.68 0.81
CA ARG A 160 8.42 13.86 1.28
C ARG A 160 8.44 14.32 2.72
N ARG A 161 9.51 13.95 3.43
CA ARG A 161 9.68 14.29 4.85
C ARG A 161 10.33 15.64 5.07
N THR A 162 10.97 16.20 4.05
CA THR A 162 11.68 17.47 4.16
C THR A 162 11.24 18.45 3.06
N PRO A 163 11.18 19.77 3.36
CA PRO A 163 10.81 20.78 2.37
C PRO A 163 11.73 20.78 1.14
N LYS A 164 13.04 20.59 1.35
CA LYS A 164 14.03 20.53 0.26
C LYS A 164 13.74 19.39 -0.73
N GLU A 165 13.44 18.19 -0.22
CA GLU A 165 13.06 17.05 -1.06
C GLU A 165 11.72 17.29 -1.75
N ALA A 166 10.76 17.89 -1.04
CA ALA A 166 9.43 18.20 -1.56
C ALA A 166 9.52 19.18 -2.74
N VAL A 167 10.26 20.28 -2.60
CA VAL A 167 10.48 21.27 -3.67
C VAL A 167 11.15 20.63 -4.88
N ARG A 168 12.18 19.80 -4.68
CA ARG A 168 12.85 19.08 -5.78
C ARG A 168 11.89 18.13 -6.49
N ALA A 169 11.06 17.41 -5.75
CA ALA A 169 10.05 16.51 -6.29
C ALA A 169 8.95 17.28 -7.05
N ALA A 170 8.47 18.41 -6.52
CA ALA A 170 7.48 19.26 -7.16
C ALA A 170 7.98 19.82 -8.49
N ARG A 171 9.21 20.35 -8.52
CA ARG A 171 9.83 20.82 -9.78
C ARG A 171 9.92 19.72 -10.84
N ARG A 172 10.33 18.51 -10.45
CA ARG A 172 10.36 17.35 -11.36
C ARG A 172 8.97 16.94 -11.83
N TYR A 173 8.00 16.93 -10.92
CA TYR A 173 6.62 16.58 -11.21
C TYR A 173 5.99 17.52 -12.25
N LEU A 174 6.26 18.83 -12.13
CA LEU A 174 5.80 19.83 -13.09
C LEU A 174 6.57 19.74 -14.43
N ALA A 175 7.88 19.51 -14.38
CA ALA A 175 8.73 19.40 -15.58
C ALA A 175 8.43 18.15 -16.44
N ALA A 176 7.99 17.05 -15.85
CA ALA A 176 7.67 15.81 -16.57
C ALA A 176 6.55 15.93 -17.62
N THR A 177 5.87 17.07 -17.69
CA THR A 177 4.79 17.35 -18.65
C THR A 177 5.22 18.34 -19.74
N GLN A 178 6.38 18.97 -19.60
CA GLN A 178 6.95 19.86 -20.61
C GLN A 178 7.77 19.10 -21.66
N ALA A 179 7.82 17.77 -21.58
CA ALA A 179 8.27 16.99 -22.74
C ALA A 179 7.38 17.39 -23.93
N PRO A 180 7.97 17.88 -25.03
CA PRO A 180 7.19 18.25 -26.21
C PRO A 180 6.42 17.01 -26.67
N ASP A 181 5.14 17.22 -26.97
CA ASP A 181 4.31 16.23 -27.64
C ASP A 181 5.05 15.69 -28.87
N PRO A 182 5.41 14.39 -28.95
CA PRO A 182 5.70 13.80 -30.24
C PRO A 182 4.35 13.72 -30.95
N GLY A 183 4.04 14.76 -31.72
CA GLY A 183 2.76 14.89 -32.42
C GLY A 183 2.34 13.60 -33.12
N PRO A 184 1.02 13.39 -33.30
CA PRO A 184 0.51 12.11 -33.78
C PRO A 184 1.09 11.77 -35.15
N GLY A 185 1.80 10.64 -35.20
CA GLY A 185 1.98 9.81 -36.39
C GLY A 185 2.48 10.51 -37.65
N ARG A 186 3.81 10.66 -37.76
CA ARG A 186 4.44 10.58 -39.09
C ARG A 186 4.91 9.14 -39.27
N ASP A 187 4.10 8.36 -39.98
CA ASP A 187 4.41 6.97 -40.35
C ASP A 187 5.77 6.88 -41.10
N PRO A 188 6.74 6.08 -40.65
CA PRO A 188 7.93 5.74 -41.42
C PRO A 188 7.64 4.57 -42.39
N GLY A 189 6.52 4.65 -43.11
CA GLY A 189 5.90 3.50 -43.77
C GLY A 189 5.26 3.76 -45.13
N ARG A 190 5.79 4.69 -45.93
CA ARG A 190 5.53 4.70 -47.38
C ARG A 190 6.77 5.07 -48.17
N ALA A 191 7.65 4.08 -48.32
CA ALA A 191 8.54 4.04 -49.46
C ALA A 191 7.70 3.62 -50.68
N ALA A 192 7.47 4.56 -51.60
CA ALA A 192 7.48 4.37 -53.06
C ALA A 192 6.94 5.62 -53.76
N GLU A 193 7.81 6.57 -54.11
CA GLU A 193 8.22 6.78 -55.52
C GLU A 193 9.31 7.87 -55.61
N PRO A 194 10.37 7.68 -56.42
CA PRO A 194 11.36 8.70 -56.69
C PRO A 194 10.88 9.57 -57.86
N ALA A 195 10.38 10.77 -57.58
CA ALA A 195 10.07 11.75 -58.61
C ALA A 195 10.93 13.01 -58.46
N SER A 196 11.85 13.15 -59.40
CA SER A 196 12.48 14.38 -59.89
C SER A 196 13.19 15.30 -58.89
N ALA A 197 14.52 15.25 -58.98
CA ALA A 197 15.39 16.36 -58.69
C ALA A 197 14.92 17.65 -59.41
N PRO A 198 14.90 18.82 -58.75
CA PRO A 198 14.89 20.08 -59.47
C PRO A 198 16.29 20.32 -60.08
N ALA A 199 16.29 20.56 -61.39
CA ALA A 199 17.46 20.92 -62.18
C ALA A 199 18.19 22.16 -61.60
N PRO A 200 19.53 22.23 -61.67
CA PRO A 200 20.26 23.45 -61.32
C PRO A 200 19.93 24.57 -62.31
N ALA A 201 19.63 25.75 -61.78
CA ALA A 201 19.43 26.98 -62.54
C ALA A 201 20.64 27.28 -63.46
N PRO A 202 20.42 27.70 -64.72
CA PRO A 202 21.51 28.17 -65.57
C PRO A 202 22.00 29.55 -65.09
N ALA A 203 23.32 29.68 -64.97
CA ALA A 203 24.01 30.93 -64.66
C ALA A 203 23.71 32.00 -65.74
N PRO A 204 23.50 33.29 -65.37
CA PRO A 204 23.41 34.35 -66.35
C PRO A 204 24.79 34.63 -66.98
N VAL A 205 24.86 34.35 -68.27
CA VAL A 205 25.91 34.77 -69.20
C VAL A 205 26.06 36.29 -69.17
N SER A 206 27.32 36.74 -69.01
CA SER A 206 27.74 38.12 -69.20
C SER A 206 27.42 38.59 -70.63
N ALA A 207 26.91 39.81 -70.75
CA ALA A 207 26.82 40.55 -72.01
C ALA A 207 27.13 42.05 -71.76
N PRO A 208 27.55 42.79 -72.80
CA PRO A 208 28.62 43.77 -72.71
C PRO A 208 28.16 45.21 -72.44
N ARG A 209 29.14 46.03 -72.02
CA ARG A 209 29.10 47.49 -71.96
C ARG A 209 28.77 48.12 -73.33
N PRO A 210 27.99 49.20 -73.32
CA PRO A 210 28.28 50.41 -74.08
C PRO A 210 28.90 51.50 -73.17
#